data_AF-A0A316AK72-F1
#
_entry.id   AF-A0A316AK72-F1
#
_cell.length_a   1.000
_cell.length_b   1.000
_cell.length_c   1.000
_cell.angle_alpha   90.00
_cell.angle_beta   90.00
_cell.angle_gamma   90.00
#
_symmetry.space_group_name_H-M   'P 1'
#
loop_
_entity.id
_entity.type
_entity.pdbx_description
1 polymer ?
#
loop_
_entity_poly.entity_id
_entity_poly.type
_entity_poly.pdbx_seq_one_letter_code
_entity_poly.pdbx_strand_id
1 'polypeptide(L)'
;MLEGGKKGPSHRGYLWAYHAPVDGLVFFDYRTGRDQSGPKDILKDYSGVIQTDAYQAYQSLFATNNGIEHYYCMAHIRRKFDEAVKYDKGRATWAVDTIAKLYKIEKEIREAETLLTESQIVEKRMTEASPILNELKEWMLQEYPKVLPSSPIGKAIAYALPLMDNRSGGPHEVLYITWGSATG
;
A
#
# COMPACT_ATOMS: atom_id res chain seq x y z
N MET A 1 5.40 20.25 -25.34
CA MET A 1 4.81 21.60 -25.43
C MET A 1 3.33 21.47 -25.19
N LEU A 2 2.79 22.18 -24.20
CA LEU A 2 1.35 22.33 -24.04
C LEU A 2 0.93 23.46 -24.98
N GLU A 3 0.22 23.13 -26.07
CA GLU A 3 -0.28 24.14 -26.99
C GLU A 3 -1.33 25.02 -26.31
N GLY A 4 -1.09 26.33 -26.35
CA GLY A 4 -2.01 27.35 -25.88
C GLY A 4 -3.19 27.53 -26.84
N GLY A 5 -4.38 27.68 -26.27
CA GLY A 5 -5.51 28.34 -26.92
C GLY A 5 -6.61 27.45 -27.45
N LYS A 6 -7.54 27.05 -26.58
CA LYS A 6 -9.00 26.95 -26.80
C LYS A 6 -9.70 26.58 -25.47
N LYS A 7 -10.62 27.42 -24.99
CA LYS A 7 -11.55 27.05 -23.88
C LYS A 7 -12.59 26.05 -24.41
N GLY A 8 -12.20 24.78 -24.52
CA GLY A 8 -13.13 23.66 -24.64
C GLY A 8 -13.65 23.25 -23.25
N PRO A 9 -14.73 22.44 -23.16
CA PRO A 9 -15.13 21.86 -21.88
C PRO A 9 -13.96 21.08 -21.28
N SER A 10 -13.73 21.24 -19.97
CA SER A 10 -12.65 20.55 -19.25
C SER A 10 -12.71 19.05 -19.53
N HIS A 11 -11.65 18.50 -20.09
CA HIS A 11 -11.57 17.06 -20.36
C HIS A 11 -11.13 16.34 -19.08
N ARG A 12 -11.85 15.28 -18.70
CA ARG A 12 -11.48 14.45 -17.56
C ARG A 12 -10.33 13.53 -17.99
N GLY A 13 -9.14 13.81 -17.47
CA GLY A 13 -7.98 12.93 -17.60
C GLY A 13 -7.70 12.19 -16.29
N TYR A 14 -6.92 11.12 -16.39
CA TYR A 14 -6.41 10.35 -15.26
C TYR A 14 -4.89 10.33 -15.33
N LEU A 15 -4.24 10.39 -14.17
CA LEU A 15 -2.80 10.34 -14.06
C LEU A 15 -2.42 9.13 -13.20
N TRP A 16 -1.69 8.19 -13.78
CA TRP A 16 -1.03 7.15 -13.00
C TRP A 16 0.31 7.68 -12.52
N ALA A 17 0.62 7.46 -11.25
CA ALA A 17 1.90 7.82 -10.66
C ALA A 17 2.64 6.53 -10.28
N TYR A 18 3.87 6.40 -10.77
CA TYR A 18 4.80 5.33 -10.46
C TYR A 18 5.98 5.94 -9.71
N HIS A 19 6.35 5.35 -8.59
CA HIS A 19 7.42 5.85 -7.75
C HIS A 19 8.42 4.73 -7.51
N ALA A 20 9.70 4.99 -7.80
CA ALA A 20 10.83 4.13 -7.45
C ALA A 20 11.65 4.84 -6.35
N PRO A 21 11.31 4.65 -5.06
CA PRO A 21 11.94 5.32 -3.94
C PRO A 21 13.46 5.21 -3.89
N VAL A 22 14.01 4.03 -4.19
CA VAL A 22 15.45 3.76 -4.15
C VAL A 22 16.20 4.63 -5.17
N ASP A 23 15.63 4.77 -6.37
CA ASP A 23 16.20 5.61 -7.42
C ASP A 23 15.80 7.09 -7.29
N GLY A 24 14.90 7.42 -6.36
CA GLY A 24 14.32 8.77 -6.21
C GLY A 24 13.49 9.21 -7.44
N LEU A 25 12.96 8.26 -8.21
CA LEU A 25 12.28 8.54 -9.48
C LEU A 25 10.76 8.55 -9.33
N VAL A 26 10.12 9.53 -9.95
CA VAL A 26 8.66 9.58 -10.11
C VAL A 26 8.34 9.69 -11.60
N PHE A 27 7.48 8.80 -12.07
CA PHE A 27 6.98 8.78 -13.44
C PHE A 27 5.46 8.98 -13.45
N PHE A 28 4.98 9.88 -14.30
CA PHE A 28 3.57 10.19 -14.46
C PHE A 28 3.09 9.79 -15.86
N ASP A 29 2.07 8.92 -15.92
CA ASP A 29 1.45 8.46 -17.16
C ASP A 29 0.03 9.02 -17.26
N TYR A 30 -0.17 9.97 -18.18
CA TYR A 30 -1.46 10.59 -18.45
C TYR A 30 -2.29 9.72 -19.40
N ARG A 31 -3.52 9.40 -18.99
CA ARG A 31 -4.46 8.59 -19.77
C ARG A 31 -5.84 9.24 -19.80
N THR A 32 -6.63 8.91 -20.83
CA THR A 32 -8.04 9.31 -20.94
C THR A 32 -8.98 8.43 -20.09
N GLY A 33 -8.50 7.28 -19.62
CA GLY A 33 -9.22 6.33 -18.77
C GLY A 33 -8.45 5.92 -17.52
N ARG A 34 -9.17 5.37 -16.53
CA ARG A 34 -8.63 4.82 -15.27
C ARG A 34 -8.60 3.29 -15.24
N ASP A 35 -8.72 2.66 -16.41
CA ASP A 35 -8.69 1.22 -16.52
C ASP A 35 -7.25 0.68 -16.39
N GLN A 36 -7.11 -0.64 -16.34
CA GLN A 36 -5.83 -1.31 -16.15
C GLN A 36 -4.86 -1.17 -17.34
N SER A 37 -5.22 -0.53 -18.47
CA SER A 37 -4.36 -0.44 -19.65
C SER A 37 -3.03 0.28 -19.36
N GLY A 38 -3.07 1.38 -18.60
CA GLY A 38 -1.86 2.13 -18.24
C GLY A 38 -0.84 1.28 -17.49
N PRO A 39 -1.18 0.78 -16.29
CA PRO A 39 -0.32 -0.14 -15.53
C PRO A 39 0.07 -1.39 -16.31
N LYS A 40 -0.82 -1.97 -17.13
CA LYS A 40 -0.50 -3.13 -17.96
C LYS A 40 0.60 -2.84 -18.98
N ASP A 41 0.51 -1.70 -19.67
CA ASP A 41 1.49 -1.34 -20.71
C ASP A 41 2.86 -1.00 -20.10
N ILE A 42 2.86 -0.26 -18.99
CA ILE A 42 4.08 0.20 -18.32
C ILE A 42 4.81 -0.95 -17.61
N LEU A 43 4.07 -1.89 -16.99
CA LEU A 43 4.63 -2.95 -16.16
C LEU A 43 4.74 -4.31 -16.85
N LYS A 44 4.49 -4.39 -18.17
CA LYS A 44 4.45 -5.66 -18.92
C LYS A 44 5.74 -6.50 -18.80
N ASP A 45 6.89 -5.84 -18.77
CA ASP A 45 8.22 -6.46 -18.71
C ASP A 45 8.87 -6.29 -17.34
N TYR A 46 8.15 -5.71 -16.37
CA TYR A 46 8.64 -5.52 -15.02
C TYR A 46 8.58 -6.83 -14.24
N SER A 47 9.66 -7.13 -13.53
CA SER A 47 9.71 -8.17 -12.51
C SER A 47 10.31 -7.61 -11.24
N GLY A 48 9.72 -7.94 -10.09
CA GLY A 48 10.09 -7.39 -8.80
C GLY A 48 8.88 -7.16 -7.90
N VAL A 49 9.05 -6.29 -6.90
CA VAL A 49 8.06 -6.02 -5.87
C VAL A 49 7.26 -4.77 -6.22
N ILE A 50 5.93 -4.83 -6.19
CA ILE A 50 5.07 -3.65 -6.38
C ILE A 50 4.16 -3.48 -5.19
N GLN A 51 4.04 -2.25 -4.70
CA GLN A 51 3.05 -1.90 -3.70
C GLN A 51 1.97 -0.96 -4.27
N THR A 52 0.69 -1.25 -4.02
CA THR A 52 -0.44 -0.44 -4.52
C THR A 52 -1.44 -0.07 -3.43
N ASP A 53 -2.38 0.82 -3.74
CA ASP A 53 -3.48 1.27 -2.86
C ASP A 53 -4.61 0.24 -2.63
N ALA A 54 -4.45 -1.01 -3.09
CA ALA A 54 -5.50 -2.03 -3.06
C ALA A 54 -6.70 -1.72 -3.97
N TYR A 55 -6.53 -0.89 -5.00
CA TYR A 55 -7.53 -0.79 -6.05
C TYR A 55 -7.69 -2.12 -6.79
N GLN A 56 -8.94 -2.59 -6.91
CA GLN A 56 -9.28 -3.90 -7.46
C GLN A 56 -8.73 -4.14 -8.88
N ALA A 57 -8.54 -3.08 -9.69
CA ALA A 57 -7.97 -3.23 -11.03
C ALA A 57 -6.54 -3.81 -11.04
N TYR A 58 -5.80 -3.68 -9.94
CA TYR A 58 -4.46 -4.27 -9.81
C TYR A 58 -4.51 -5.76 -9.52
N GLN A 59 -5.55 -6.26 -8.82
CA GLN A 59 -5.68 -7.67 -8.48
C GLN A 59 -5.75 -8.55 -9.74
N SER A 60 -6.59 -8.17 -10.71
CA SER A 60 -6.68 -8.88 -11.98
C SER A 60 -5.43 -8.76 -12.84
N LEU A 61 -4.72 -7.63 -12.74
CA LEU A 61 -3.54 -7.36 -13.53
C LEU A 61 -2.35 -8.23 -13.09
N PHE A 62 -2.09 -8.29 -11.78
CA PHE A 62 -0.94 -9.01 -11.25
C PHE A 62 -1.20 -10.51 -11.02
N ALA A 63 -2.47 -10.94 -10.94
CA ALA A 63 -2.81 -12.36 -10.91
C ALA A 63 -2.28 -13.16 -12.12
N THR A 64 -2.01 -12.49 -13.25
CA THR A 64 -1.49 -13.12 -14.48
C THR A 64 0.00 -12.90 -14.73
N ASN A 65 0.68 -12.08 -13.91
CA ASN A 65 2.10 -11.80 -14.07
C ASN A 65 2.91 -12.42 -12.91
N ASN A 66 3.42 -13.63 -13.15
CA ASN A 66 4.19 -14.40 -12.16
C ASN A 66 5.55 -13.75 -11.80
N GLY A 67 5.99 -12.72 -12.53
CA GLY A 67 7.21 -11.98 -12.21
C GLY A 67 7.02 -10.86 -11.19
N ILE A 68 5.78 -10.57 -10.77
CA ILE A 68 5.46 -9.48 -9.86
C ILE A 68 5.00 -10.02 -8.51
N GLU A 69 5.70 -9.62 -7.46
CA GLU A 69 5.25 -9.82 -6.08
C GLU A 69 4.47 -8.60 -5.62
N HIS A 70 3.18 -8.77 -5.34
CA HIS A 70 2.26 -7.66 -5.14
C HIS A 70 1.86 -7.46 -3.68
N TYR A 71 2.21 -6.30 -3.15
CA TYR A 71 1.90 -5.84 -1.81
C TYR A 71 0.85 -4.72 -1.82
N TYR A 72 0.19 -4.55 -0.68
CA TYR A 72 -0.82 -3.52 -0.49
C TYR A 72 -0.35 -2.44 0.48
N CYS A 73 -0.89 -1.24 0.31
CA CYS A 73 -0.55 -0.07 1.10
C CYS A 73 -1.14 -0.13 2.50
N MET A 74 -0.28 -0.12 3.53
CA MET A 74 -0.74 -0.10 4.92
C MET A 74 -1.48 1.19 5.29
N ALA A 75 -1.25 2.30 4.59
CA ALA A 75 -2.02 3.51 4.83
C ALA A 75 -3.51 3.33 4.49
N HIS A 76 -3.83 2.55 3.44
CA HIS A 76 -5.21 2.27 3.06
C HIS A 76 -5.88 1.33 4.06
N ILE A 77 -5.17 0.31 4.53
CA ILE A 77 -5.63 -0.56 5.62
C ILE A 77 -5.86 0.26 6.90
N ARG A 78 -4.87 1.04 7.34
CA ARG A 78 -4.94 1.88 8.55
C ARG A 78 -6.12 2.85 8.50
N ARG A 79 -6.38 3.48 7.35
CA ARG A 79 -7.50 4.41 7.18
C ARG A 79 -8.86 3.75 7.48
N LYS A 80 -9.04 2.48 7.15
CA LYS A 80 -10.30 1.76 7.48
C LYS A 80 -10.48 1.58 8.99
N PHE A 81 -9.39 1.32 9.70
CA PHE A 81 -9.43 1.27 11.16
C PHE A 81 -9.64 2.65 11.77
N ASP A 82 -8.97 3.68 11.26
CA ASP A 82 -9.16 5.08 11.69
C ASP A 82 -10.63 5.53 11.56
N GLU A 83 -11.26 5.25 10.41
CA GLU A 83 -12.69 5.51 10.16
C GLU A 83 -13.61 4.77 11.17
N ALA A 84 -13.16 3.64 11.71
CA ALA A 84 -13.88 2.83 12.69
C ALA A 84 -13.70 3.29 14.15
N VAL A 85 -12.72 4.16 14.45
CA VAL A 85 -12.41 4.62 15.83
C VAL A 85 -13.62 5.23 16.54
N LYS A 86 -14.45 5.98 15.81
CA LYS A 86 -15.65 6.60 16.37
C LYS A 86 -16.76 5.61 16.73
N TYR A 87 -16.66 4.36 16.31
CA TYR A 87 -17.68 3.31 16.52
C TYR A 87 -17.21 2.18 17.43
N ASP A 88 -15.93 1.80 17.35
CA ASP A 88 -15.30 0.82 18.25
C ASP A 88 -13.90 1.31 18.62
N LYS A 89 -13.85 2.26 19.56
CA LYS A 89 -12.63 2.96 19.94
C LYS A 89 -11.53 1.99 20.38
N GLY A 90 -11.87 0.96 21.15
CA GLY A 90 -10.89 0.02 21.69
C GLY A 90 -10.16 -0.75 20.59
N ARG A 91 -10.91 -1.46 19.75
CA ARG A 91 -10.33 -2.29 18.69
C ARG A 91 -9.66 -1.47 17.61
N ALA A 92 -10.34 -0.42 17.15
CA ALA A 92 -9.85 0.40 16.07
C ALA A 92 -8.56 1.15 16.46
N THR A 93 -8.49 1.70 17.67
CA THR A 93 -7.27 2.38 18.15
C THR A 93 -6.12 1.39 18.28
N TRP A 94 -6.36 0.19 18.82
CA TRP A 94 -5.33 -0.84 18.88
C TRP A 94 -4.74 -1.16 17.50
N ALA A 95 -5.59 -1.35 16.48
CA ALA A 95 -5.12 -1.61 15.12
C ALA A 95 -4.34 -0.43 14.52
N VAL A 96 -4.84 0.79 14.72
CA VAL A 96 -4.17 2.03 14.26
C VAL A 96 -2.79 2.18 14.89
N ASP A 97 -2.67 1.93 16.20
CA ASP A 97 -1.42 2.06 16.95
C ASP A 97 -0.44 0.93 16.59
N THR A 98 -0.93 -0.30 16.41
CA THR A 98 -0.11 -1.43 15.94
C THR A 98 0.47 -1.16 14.56
N ILE A 99 -0.32 -0.60 13.62
CA ILE A 99 0.21 -0.20 12.30
C ILE A 99 1.21 0.97 12.44
N ALA A 100 0.98 1.91 13.36
CA ALA A 100 1.90 3.04 13.58
C ALA A 100 3.31 2.58 14.01
N LYS A 101 3.44 1.43 14.68
CA LYS A 101 4.75 0.83 15.00
C LYS A 101 5.57 0.55 13.72
N LEU A 102 4.92 0.13 12.63
CA LEU A 102 5.59 -0.10 11.34
C LEU A 102 6.17 1.21 10.78
N TYR A 103 5.41 2.29 10.84
CA TYR A 103 5.89 3.60 10.37
C TYR A 103 7.05 4.15 11.20
N LYS A 104 7.10 3.79 12.49
CA LYS A 104 8.23 4.12 13.34
C LYS A 104 9.50 3.42 12.86
N ILE A 105 9.43 2.13 12.55
CA ILE A 105 10.57 1.35 12.01
C ILE A 105 11.06 1.99 10.70
N GLU A 106 10.15 2.35 9.80
CA GLU A 106 10.55 2.99 8.53
C GLU A 106 11.16 4.37 8.71
N LYS A 107 10.66 5.14 9.68
CA LYS A 107 11.25 6.42 10.05
C LYS A 107 12.68 6.24 10.58
N GLU A 108 12.89 5.27 11.46
CA GLU A 108 14.22 4.95 12.02
C GLU A 108 15.20 4.52 10.91
N ILE A 109 14.75 3.68 9.98
CA ILE A 109 15.56 3.26 8.82
C ILE A 109 15.95 4.47 7.98
N ARG A 110 14.99 5.32 7.61
CA ARG A 110 15.26 6.52 6.79
C ARG A 110 16.22 7.49 7.49
N GLU A 111 16.07 7.68 8.80
CA GLU A 111 16.94 8.56 9.58
C GLU A 111 18.36 7.97 9.76
N ALA A 112 18.51 6.65 9.67
CA ALA A 112 19.77 5.94 9.73
C ALA A 112 20.33 5.56 8.35
N GLU A 113 19.66 5.92 7.24
CA GLU A 113 19.90 5.34 5.91
C GLU A 113 21.34 5.55 5.40
N THR A 114 21.97 6.67 5.75
CA THR A 114 23.38 6.93 5.42
C THR A 114 24.36 5.99 6.14
N LEU A 115 23.90 5.20 7.11
CA LEU A 115 24.69 4.33 7.98
C LEU A 115 24.36 2.83 7.82
N LEU A 116 23.28 2.49 7.13
CA LEU A 116 22.82 1.11 6.97
C LEU A 116 23.05 0.62 5.54
N THR A 117 23.54 -0.61 5.41
CA THR A 117 23.54 -1.31 4.12
C THR A 117 22.15 -1.83 3.80
N GLU A 118 21.88 -2.09 2.51
CA GLU A 118 20.64 -2.72 2.04
C GLU A 118 20.30 -4.00 2.83
N SER A 119 21.29 -4.86 3.05
CA SER A 119 21.14 -6.10 3.83
C SER A 119 20.73 -5.84 5.28
N GLN A 120 21.26 -4.81 5.93
CA GLN A 120 20.90 -4.43 7.29
C GLN A 120 19.48 -3.86 7.36
N ILE A 121 19.08 -3.10 6.34
CA ILE A 121 17.71 -2.60 6.22
C ILE A 121 16.73 -3.77 6.10
N VAL A 122 17.01 -4.73 5.22
CA VAL A 122 16.20 -5.95 5.06
C VAL A 122 16.13 -6.73 6.38
N GLU A 123 17.26 -6.96 7.04
CA GLU A 123 17.31 -7.64 8.33
C GLU A 123 16.47 -6.92 9.41
N LYS A 124 16.57 -5.59 9.52
CA LYS A 124 15.77 -4.79 10.45
C LYS A 124 14.27 -4.92 10.19
N ARG A 125 13.84 -4.83 8.92
CA ARG A 125 12.42 -5.08 8.56
C ARG A 125 11.99 -6.50 8.96
N MET A 126 12.80 -7.50 8.66
CA MET A 126 12.47 -8.90 8.91
C MET A 126 12.33 -9.17 10.41
N THR A 127 13.25 -8.65 11.21
CA THR A 127 13.31 -8.86 12.66
C THR A 127 12.28 -8.04 13.43
N GLU A 128 12.00 -6.80 13.02
CA GLU A 128 11.14 -5.89 13.78
C GLU A 128 9.72 -5.74 13.20
N ALA A 129 9.57 -5.68 11.88
CA ALA A 129 8.26 -5.44 11.24
C ALA A 129 7.45 -6.73 11.07
N SER A 130 8.09 -7.88 10.81
CA SER A 130 7.38 -9.15 10.61
C SER A 130 6.56 -9.58 11.83
N PRO A 131 7.08 -9.51 13.08
CA PRO A 131 6.30 -9.86 14.27
C PRO A 131 5.06 -8.98 14.44
N ILE A 132 5.16 -7.68 14.14
CA ILE A 132 4.04 -6.73 14.23
C ILE A 132 2.94 -7.08 13.22
N LEU A 133 3.32 -7.42 11.99
CA LEU A 133 2.37 -7.83 10.95
C LEU A 133 1.67 -9.14 11.31
N ASN A 134 2.38 -10.08 11.93
CA ASN A 134 1.81 -11.33 12.42
C ASN A 134 0.85 -11.08 13.59
N GLU A 135 1.25 -10.26 14.57
CA GLU A 135 0.41 -9.83 15.70
C GLU A 135 -0.89 -9.21 15.20
N LEU A 136 -0.81 -8.28 14.23
CA LEU A 136 -1.97 -7.64 13.62
C LEU A 136 -2.90 -8.65 12.93
N LYS A 137 -2.34 -9.59 12.16
CA LYS A 137 -3.11 -10.62 11.46
C LYS A 137 -3.82 -11.57 12.42
N GLU A 138 -3.10 -12.08 13.43
CA GLU A 138 -3.65 -12.97 14.44
C GLU A 138 -4.76 -12.29 15.24
N TRP A 139 -4.54 -11.04 15.65
CA TRP A 139 -5.55 -10.24 16.32
C TRP A 139 -6.81 -10.07 15.47
N MET A 140 -6.66 -9.78 14.16
CA MET A 140 -7.82 -9.65 13.27
C MET A 140 -8.60 -10.96 13.15
N LEU A 141 -7.91 -12.10 13.03
CA LEU A 141 -8.55 -13.42 12.99
C LEU A 141 -9.32 -13.73 14.28
N GLN A 142 -8.81 -13.28 15.43
CA GLN A 142 -9.46 -13.46 16.73
C GLN A 142 -10.62 -12.49 16.96
N GLU A 143 -10.54 -11.24 16.50
CA GLU A 143 -11.56 -10.22 16.74
C GLU A 143 -12.70 -10.26 15.71
N TYR A 144 -12.45 -10.72 14.48
CA TYR A 144 -13.48 -10.77 13.44
C TYR A 144 -14.75 -11.53 13.84
N PRO A 145 -14.67 -12.72 14.49
CA PRO A 145 -15.85 -13.45 14.94
C PRO A 145 -16.63 -12.76 16.08
N LYS A 146 -16.01 -11.78 16.77
CA LYS A 146 -16.58 -11.08 17.92
C LYS A 146 -17.34 -9.81 17.53
N VAL A 147 -17.31 -9.42 16.26
CA VAL A 147 -17.94 -8.18 15.76
C VAL A 147 -18.94 -8.49 14.66
N LEU A 148 -19.92 -7.60 14.48
CA LEU A 148 -20.85 -7.71 13.35
C LEU A 148 -20.11 -7.42 12.03
N PRO A 149 -20.17 -8.29 11.00
CA PRO A 149 -19.48 -8.06 9.73
C PRO A 149 -19.85 -6.74 9.04
N SER A 150 -21.09 -6.27 9.24
CA SER A 150 -21.59 -5.01 8.67
C SER A 150 -21.13 -3.75 9.43
N SER A 151 -20.61 -3.91 10.66
CA SER A 151 -20.10 -2.80 11.46
C SER A 151 -18.85 -2.18 10.82
N PRO A 152 -18.52 -0.91 11.11
CA PRO A 152 -17.31 -0.27 10.59
C PRO A 152 -16.02 -1.05 10.90
N ILE A 153 -15.88 -1.59 12.12
CA ILE A 153 -14.73 -2.43 12.49
C ILE A 153 -14.74 -3.79 11.77
N GLY A 154 -15.90 -4.43 11.63
CA GLY A 154 -16.04 -5.67 10.86
C GLY A 154 -15.65 -5.48 9.40
N LYS A 155 -16.10 -4.39 8.76
CA LYS A 155 -15.71 -4.01 7.40
C LYS A 155 -14.22 -3.72 7.28
N ALA A 156 -13.60 -3.08 8.27
CA ALA A 156 -12.17 -2.81 8.27
C ALA A 156 -11.35 -4.11 8.31
N ILE A 157 -11.71 -5.05 9.19
CA ILE A 157 -11.05 -6.36 9.29
C ILE A 157 -11.25 -7.18 8.02
N ALA A 158 -12.48 -7.26 7.51
CA ALA A 158 -12.80 -7.98 6.27
C ALA A 158 -12.07 -7.41 5.04
N TYR A 159 -11.83 -6.09 5.02
CA TYR A 159 -11.02 -5.44 3.99
C TYR A 159 -9.53 -5.77 4.13
N ALA A 160 -9.01 -5.79 5.35
CA ALA A 160 -7.58 -5.94 5.62
C ALA A 160 -7.05 -7.37 5.46
N LEU A 161 -7.81 -8.38 5.94
CA LEU A 161 -7.34 -9.78 5.99
C LEU A 161 -6.89 -10.33 4.63
N PRO A 162 -7.69 -10.24 3.53
CA PRO A 162 -7.27 -10.76 2.23
C PRO A 162 -6.03 -10.06 1.67
N LEU A 163 -5.84 -8.78 2.00
CA LEU A 163 -4.69 -7.99 1.55
C LEU A 163 -3.40 -8.38 2.30
N MET A 164 -3.53 -8.87 3.53
CA MET A 164 -2.39 -9.37 4.31
C MET A 164 -2.04 -10.83 4.00
N ASP A 165 -2.97 -11.59 3.42
CA ASP A 165 -2.75 -12.98 3.00
C ASP A 165 -2.05 -13.09 1.64
N ASN A 166 -2.16 -12.08 0.78
CA ASN A 166 -1.50 -12.05 -0.53
C ASN A 166 0.03 -11.81 -0.47
N ARG A 167 0.69 -12.13 0.65
CA ARG A 167 2.14 -12.09 0.84
C ARG A 167 2.78 -13.38 0.31
N SER A 168 2.55 -13.70 -0.95
CA SER A 168 2.93 -14.97 -1.57
C SER A 168 4.42 -15.06 -1.99
N GLY A 169 5.31 -14.21 -1.47
CA GLY A 169 6.75 -14.28 -1.75
C GLY A 169 7.65 -14.16 -0.51
N GLY A 170 8.84 -14.74 -0.65
CA GLY A 170 9.92 -14.70 0.34
C GLY A 170 10.63 -13.33 0.40
N PRO A 171 11.74 -13.22 1.14
CA PRO A 171 12.30 -11.93 1.54
C PRO A 171 13.06 -11.28 0.38
N HIS A 172 12.44 -10.30 -0.28
CA HIS A 172 13.15 -9.39 -1.18
C HIS A 172 12.77 -7.94 -0.89
N GLU A 173 13.64 -7.03 -1.32
CA GLU A 173 13.55 -5.59 -1.12
C GLU A 173 12.13 -5.07 -1.35
N VAL A 174 11.46 -4.75 -0.26
CA VAL A 174 10.18 -4.05 -0.29
C VAL A 174 10.39 -2.68 -0.93
N LEU A 175 9.86 -2.49 -2.14
CA LEU A 175 9.58 -1.17 -2.69
C LEU A 175 8.57 -0.48 -1.77
N TYR A 176 9.08 0.42 -0.92
CA TYR A 176 8.31 1.11 0.11
C TYR A 176 7.26 2.07 -0.44
N ILE A 177 6.13 2.15 0.27
CA ILE A 177 5.19 3.28 0.22
C ILE A 177 5.45 4.27 1.36
N THR A 178 5.55 5.56 1.03
CA THR A 178 4.79 6.62 1.72
C THR A 178 4.31 7.71 0.74
N TRP A 179 3.54 8.65 1.28
CA TRP A 179 2.36 9.34 0.76
C TRP A 179 2.67 10.72 0.16
N GLY A 180 1.84 11.16 -0.79
CA GLY A 180 1.73 12.54 -1.24
C GLY A 180 0.39 12.80 -1.91
N SER A 181 -0.62 13.28 -1.15
CA SER A 181 -1.75 13.96 -1.77
C SER A 181 -1.25 15.32 -2.28
N ALA A 182 -1.05 15.44 -3.59
CA ALA A 182 -1.00 16.75 -4.22
C ALA A 182 -2.43 17.33 -4.24
N THR A 183 -2.84 17.94 -3.14
CA THR A 183 -3.81 19.03 -3.18
C THR A 183 -3.01 20.31 -3.01
N GLY A 184 -2.59 20.85 -4.16
CA GLY A 184 -2.15 22.22 -4.37
C GLY A 184 -2.84 22.71 -5.63
#